data_AF-A0A3D0XUB3-F1
#
_entry.id   AF-A0A3D0XUB3-F1
#
_cell.length_a   1.000
_cell.length_b   1.000
_cell.length_c   1.000
_cell.angle_alpha   90.00
_cell.angle_beta   90.00
_cell.angle_gamma   90.00
#
_symmetry.space_group_name_H-M   'P 1'
#
loop_
_entity.id
_entity.type
_entity.pdbx_description
1 polymer ?
#
loop_
_entity_poly.entity_id
_entity_poly.type
_entity_poly.pdbx_seq_one_letter_code
_entity_poly.pdbx_strand_id
1 'polypeptide(L)'
;MMAKEEGWSGYGDPQYAEHVLRYYSGIGGGAGYGDASFQNIKKVGESLIGTPYVLGGNTPHKAMDCSSFVCYVFTKAGKNMPHTTAQGIYNQYCTPIPPSEAKAGDLIFFTNTYNCGDTITHVGIYCGNGIMLEEGGSHAQYANCNSSYWKTHFYAYGRVK
;
A
#
# COMPACT_ATOMS: atom_id res chain seq x y z
N MET A 1 3.61 41.84 -17.54
CA MET A 1 3.70 40.46 -17.02
C MET A 1 3.90 39.55 -18.21
N MET A 2 4.97 38.75 -18.22
CA MET A 2 5.48 38.01 -19.40
C MET A 2 4.45 37.10 -20.08
N ALA A 3 3.45 36.59 -19.34
CA ALA A 3 2.33 35.82 -19.91
C ALA A 3 1.46 36.60 -20.92
N LYS A 4 1.44 37.94 -20.86
CA LYS A 4 0.69 38.79 -21.81
C LYS A 4 1.47 39.03 -23.12
N GLU A 5 2.78 38.76 -23.14
CA GLU A 5 3.67 39.06 -24.25
C GLU A 5 4.02 37.81 -25.08
N GLU A 6 4.17 36.63 -24.47
CA GLU A 6 4.66 35.42 -25.16
C GLU A 6 3.60 34.33 -25.37
N GLY A 7 2.39 34.53 -24.84
CA GLY A 7 1.36 33.50 -24.81
C GLY A 7 1.67 32.39 -23.80
N TRP A 8 0.63 31.65 -23.43
CA TRP A 8 0.70 30.62 -22.40
C TRP A 8 1.61 29.42 -22.74
N SER A 9 2.08 29.31 -23.98
CA SER A 9 3.00 28.26 -24.43
C SER A 9 4.46 28.46 -23.99
N GLY A 10 4.82 29.63 -23.46
CA GLY A 10 6.20 29.98 -23.08
C GLY A 10 6.46 30.15 -21.59
N TYR A 11 5.43 30.20 -20.74
CA TYR A 11 5.60 30.54 -19.32
C TYR A 11 4.63 29.80 -18.39
N GLY A 12 5.13 28.75 -17.74
CA GLY A 12 4.39 27.95 -16.76
C GLY A 12 3.31 27.06 -17.38
N ASP A 13 2.70 26.23 -16.56
CA ASP A 13 1.55 25.40 -16.95
C ASP A 13 0.26 26.09 -16.46
N PRO A 14 -0.59 26.65 -17.35
CA PRO A 14 -1.87 27.27 -16.97
C PRO A 14 -2.77 26.33 -16.17
N GLN A 15 -2.65 25.04 -16.43
CA GLN A 15 -3.44 23.99 -15.82
C GLN A 15 -2.68 23.34 -14.66
N TYR A 16 -1.56 23.90 -14.20
CA TYR A 16 -0.78 23.36 -13.09
C TYR A 16 -1.66 23.06 -11.88
N ALA A 17 -2.56 23.99 -11.53
CA ALA A 17 -3.52 23.78 -10.46
C ALA A 17 -4.45 22.59 -10.74
N GLU A 18 -5.00 22.46 -11.95
CA GLU A 18 -5.89 21.35 -12.35
C GLU A 18 -5.14 19.99 -12.39
N HIS A 19 -3.92 19.99 -12.92
CA HIS A 19 -3.04 18.82 -12.95
C HIS A 19 -2.63 18.37 -11.56
N VAL A 20 -2.28 19.31 -10.67
CA VAL A 20 -2.01 19.02 -9.26
C VAL A 20 -3.30 18.56 -8.55
N LEU A 21 -4.44 19.19 -8.82
CA LEU A 21 -5.73 18.83 -8.24
C LEU A 21 -6.23 17.44 -8.70
N ARG A 22 -5.81 16.97 -9.88
CA ARG A 22 -6.04 15.58 -10.33
C ARG A 22 -5.36 14.56 -9.41
N TYR A 23 -4.18 14.89 -8.88
CA TYR A 23 -3.50 14.06 -7.88
C TYR A 23 -3.95 14.38 -6.46
N TYR A 24 -4.45 15.59 -6.18
CA TYR A 24 -5.08 15.90 -4.90
C TYR A 24 -6.39 15.12 -4.71
N SER A 25 -7.14 14.90 -5.78
CA SER A 25 -8.30 13.99 -5.80
C SER A 25 -7.88 12.52 -5.94
N GLY A 26 -6.80 12.22 -6.67
CA GLY A 26 -6.24 10.86 -6.83
C GLY A 26 -5.45 10.30 -5.65
N ILE A 27 -4.97 11.17 -4.75
CA ILE A 27 -4.23 10.83 -3.51
C ILE A 27 -5.02 11.32 -2.27
N GLY A 28 -6.14 12.03 -2.48
CA GLY A 28 -6.89 12.68 -1.39
C GLY A 28 -8.35 13.06 -1.65
N GLY A 29 -9.06 12.49 -2.63
CA GLY A 29 -10.49 12.80 -2.78
C GLY A 29 -11.18 12.17 -3.98
N GLY A 30 -11.84 11.02 -3.78
CA GLY A 30 -12.67 10.45 -4.83
C GLY A 30 -13.39 9.12 -4.54
N ALA A 31 -13.54 8.73 -3.28
CA ALA A 31 -14.53 7.77 -2.76
C ALA A 31 -14.25 7.66 -1.28
N GLY A 32 -15.27 7.76 -0.43
CA GLY A 32 -15.07 7.71 1.02
C GLY A 32 -14.20 6.52 1.43
N TYR A 33 -13.04 6.82 2.00
CA TYR A 33 -12.30 5.92 2.88
C TYR A 33 -13.10 5.76 4.19
N GLY A 34 -14.33 5.29 4.04
CA GLY A 34 -15.48 5.45 4.94
C GLY A 34 -15.51 4.46 6.08
N ASP A 35 -14.35 4.01 6.55
CA ASP A 35 -14.22 3.20 7.75
C ASP A 35 -13.10 3.80 8.61
N ALA A 36 -13.44 4.20 9.84
CA ALA A 36 -12.47 4.73 10.79
C ALA A 36 -11.30 3.76 11.03
N SER A 37 -11.55 2.45 10.88
CA SER A 37 -10.52 1.41 10.94
C SER A 37 -9.47 1.58 9.84
N PHE A 38 -9.90 1.80 8.59
CA PHE A 38 -8.97 2.01 7.48
C PHE A 38 -8.16 3.29 7.63
N GLN A 39 -8.77 4.38 8.12
CA GLN A 39 -8.04 5.63 8.37
C GLN A 39 -6.89 5.45 9.36
N ASN A 40 -7.12 4.67 10.42
CA ASN A 40 -6.08 4.37 11.40
C ASN A 40 -4.98 3.49 10.80
N ILE A 41 -5.34 2.44 10.05
CA ILE A 41 -4.39 1.59 9.31
C ILE A 41 -3.51 2.44 8.39
N LYS A 42 -4.14 3.28 7.56
CA LYS A 42 -3.45 4.17 6.63
C LYS A 42 -2.51 5.12 7.36
N LYS A 43 -2.99 5.81 8.40
CA LYS A 43 -2.19 6.75 9.20
C LYS A 43 -0.95 6.09 9.80
N VAL A 44 -1.08 4.89 10.36
CA VAL A 44 0.07 4.18 10.93
C VAL A 44 1.02 3.75 9.82
N GLY A 45 0.51 3.16 8.74
CA GLY A 45 1.36 2.74 7.63
C GLY A 45 2.13 3.91 6.99
N GLU A 46 1.49 5.06 6.81
CA GLU A 46 2.14 6.26 6.27
C GLU A 46 3.26 6.77 7.18
N SER A 47 3.12 6.62 8.50
CA SER A 47 4.18 7.02 9.45
C SER A 47 5.47 6.20 9.31
N LEU A 48 5.39 5.05 8.65
CA LEU A 48 6.52 4.14 8.44
C LEU A 48 7.16 4.31 7.06
N ILE A 49 6.60 5.11 6.16
CA ILE A 49 7.16 5.33 4.81
C ILE A 49 8.63 5.75 4.92
N GLY A 50 9.48 5.11 4.11
CA GLY A 50 10.93 5.29 4.13
C GLY A 50 11.67 4.43 5.15
N THR A 51 10.99 3.62 5.96
CA THR A 51 11.64 2.58 6.78
C THR A 51 12.39 1.62 5.86
N PRO A 52 13.68 1.32 6.09
CA PRO A 52 14.42 0.40 5.23
C PRO A 52 13.90 -1.04 5.25
N TYR A 53 13.90 -1.67 4.07
CA TYR A 53 13.56 -3.07 3.92
C TYR A 53 14.72 -3.96 4.39
N VAL A 54 14.44 -4.89 5.30
CA VAL A 54 15.35 -5.97 5.70
C VAL A 54 14.52 -7.25 5.85
N LEU A 55 14.83 -8.28 5.07
CA LEU A 55 14.15 -9.58 5.17
C LEU A 55 14.27 -10.15 6.60
N GLY A 56 13.13 -10.45 7.23
CA GLY A 56 13.06 -10.89 8.64
C GLY A 56 13.21 -9.76 9.66
N GLY A 57 13.42 -8.52 9.22
CA GLY A 57 13.45 -7.33 10.07
C GLY A 57 12.08 -7.07 10.69
N ASN A 58 12.04 -6.63 11.93
CA ASN A 58 10.79 -6.41 12.68
C ASN A 58 10.84 -5.15 13.56
N THR A 59 11.76 -4.23 13.27
CA THR A 59 11.98 -3.02 14.06
C THR A 59 11.45 -1.78 13.32
N PRO A 60 10.30 -1.24 13.73
CA PRO A 60 9.70 -0.05 13.12
C PRO A 60 10.69 1.12 13.01
N HIS A 61 10.63 1.83 11.89
CA HIS A 61 11.51 2.97 11.56
C HIS A 61 13.00 2.65 11.43
N LYS A 62 13.41 1.37 11.53
CA LYS A 62 14.83 0.98 11.38
C LYS A 62 15.04 -0.12 10.34
N ALA A 63 14.27 -1.20 10.41
CA ALA A 63 14.43 -2.37 9.57
C ALA A 63 13.17 -3.24 9.65
N MET A 64 12.43 -3.37 8.56
CA MET A 64 11.20 -4.18 8.49
C MET A 64 11.16 -5.01 7.22
N ASP A 65 10.44 -6.12 7.25
CA ASP A 65 9.97 -6.83 6.06
C ASP A 65 8.48 -6.59 5.81
N CYS A 66 7.96 -7.14 4.70
CA CYS A 66 6.58 -6.95 4.30
C CYS A 66 5.56 -7.39 5.35
N SER A 67 5.80 -8.54 6.00
CA SER A 67 4.87 -9.10 6.98
C SER A 67 4.95 -8.41 8.34
N SER A 68 6.14 -8.08 8.82
CA SER A 68 6.31 -7.29 10.05
C SER A 68 5.71 -5.89 9.91
N PHE A 69 5.80 -5.27 8.73
CA PHE A 69 5.13 -4.01 8.43
C PHE A 69 3.62 -4.14 8.62
N VAL A 70 2.99 -5.12 7.97
CA VAL A 70 1.54 -5.33 8.08
C VAL A 70 1.12 -5.67 9.52
N CYS A 71 1.80 -6.62 10.17
CA CYS A 71 1.54 -6.99 11.57
C CYS A 71 1.62 -5.77 12.50
N TYR A 72 2.64 -4.94 12.35
CA TYR A 72 2.82 -3.74 13.16
C TYR A 72 1.71 -2.72 12.89
N VAL A 73 1.39 -2.43 11.62
CA VAL A 73 0.34 -1.48 11.25
C VAL A 73 -1.00 -1.89 11.83
N PHE A 74 -1.40 -3.15 11.66
CA PHE A 74 -2.66 -3.66 12.19
C PHE A 74 -2.68 -3.68 13.72
N THR A 75 -1.55 -4.04 14.36
CA THR A 75 -1.40 -3.98 15.82
C THR A 75 -1.59 -2.58 16.38
N LYS A 76 -0.95 -1.58 15.77
CA LYS A 76 -1.11 -0.18 16.19
C LYS A 76 -2.45 0.42 15.83
N ALA A 77 -3.12 -0.10 14.80
CA ALA A 77 -4.50 0.25 14.46
C ALA A 77 -5.55 -0.43 15.36
N GLY A 78 -5.13 -1.23 16.36
CA GLY A 78 -6.02 -1.82 17.37
C GLY A 78 -6.45 -3.27 17.10
N LYS A 79 -5.84 -3.94 16.12
CA LYS A 79 -6.07 -5.37 15.85
C LYS A 79 -4.95 -6.22 16.44
N ASN A 80 -5.25 -7.25 17.22
CA ASN A 80 -4.20 -8.13 17.76
C ASN A 80 -3.59 -9.02 16.65
N MET A 81 -2.50 -8.57 16.02
CA MET A 81 -1.79 -9.29 14.97
C MET A 81 -0.28 -9.36 15.29
N PRO A 82 0.13 -10.29 16.18
CA PRO A 82 1.54 -10.57 16.42
C PRO A 82 2.30 -10.88 15.12
N HIS A 83 3.62 -10.64 15.15
CA HIS A 83 4.48 -10.89 13.99
C HIS A 83 4.41 -12.35 13.53
N THR A 84 4.20 -12.55 12.22
CA THR A 84 4.21 -13.84 11.52
C THR A 84 4.57 -13.61 10.05
N THR A 85 4.72 -14.65 9.24
CA THR A 85 5.04 -14.52 7.80
C THR A 85 3.84 -14.04 6.97
N ALA A 86 4.05 -13.64 5.71
CA ALA A 86 2.96 -13.30 4.80
C ALA A 86 1.95 -14.46 4.64
N GLN A 87 2.45 -15.69 4.53
CA GLN A 87 1.65 -16.92 4.55
C GLN A 87 0.89 -17.09 5.87
N GLY A 88 1.54 -16.81 7.01
CA GLY A 88 0.91 -16.84 8.33
C GLY A 88 -0.22 -15.83 8.46
N ILE A 89 -0.04 -14.60 7.97
CA ILE A 89 -1.08 -13.56 7.95
C ILE A 89 -2.30 -14.06 7.18
N TYR A 90 -2.10 -14.58 5.97
CA TYR A 90 -3.17 -15.09 5.13
C TYR A 90 -3.95 -16.23 5.82
N ASN A 91 -3.25 -17.20 6.40
CA ASN A 91 -3.86 -18.39 6.99
C ASN A 91 -4.61 -18.09 8.29
N GLN A 92 -4.04 -17.24 9.15
CA GLN A 92 -4.51 -17.06 10.53
C GLN A 92 -5.49 -15.89 10.66
N TYR A 93 -5.25 -14.79 9.94
CA TYR A 93 -5.94 -13.51 10.19
C TYR A 93 -6.88 -13.09 9.07
N CYS A 94 -6.84 -13.75 7.91
CA CYS A 94 -7.64 -13.34 6.76
C CYS A 94 -8.76 -14.32 6.41
N THR A 95 -9.81 -13.75 5.80
CA THR A 95 -10.79 -14.46 4.99
C THR A 95 -10.52 -14.09 3.53
N PRO A 96 -10.23 -15.06 2.63
CA PRO A 96 -10.02 -14.78 1.21
C PRO A 96 -11.26 -14.14 0.57
N ILE A 97 -11.04 -13.16 -0.32
CA ILE A 97 -12.12 -12.47 -1.03
C ILE A 97 -11.82 -12.38 -2.53
N PRO A 98 -12.84 -12.38 -3.40
CA PRO A 98 -12.64 -12.17 -4.83
C PRO A 98 -12.15 -10.74 -5.11
N PRO A 99 -11.34 -10.51 -6.17
CA PRO A 99 -10.85 -9.18 -6.52
C PRO A 99 -11.92 -8.11 -6.68
N SER A 100 -13.12 -8.49 -7.13
CA SER A 100 -14.27 -7.59 -7.29
C SER A 100 -14.82 -7.04 -5.96
N GLU A 101 -14.49 -7.67 -4.83
CA GLU A 101 -14.92 -7.27 -3.49
C GLU A 101 -13.82 -6.57 -2.69
N ALA A 102 -12.61 -6.44 -3.27
CA ALA A 102 -11.49 -5.81 -2.61
C ALA A 102 -11.76 -4.33 -2.35
N LYS A 103 -11.62 -3.91 -1.08
CA LYS A 103 -11.75 -2.53 -0.66
C LYS A 103 -10.50 -2.07 0.09
N ALA A 104 -10.36 -0.75 0.23
CA ALA A 104 -9.29 -0.17 1.02
C ALA A 104 -9.29 -0.74 2.46
N GLY A 105 -8.13 -1.19 2.92
CA GLY A 105 -7.93 -1.86 4.21
C GLY A 105 -7.92 -3.37 4.17
N ASP A 106 -8.31 -3.98 3.04
CA ASP A 106 -8.02 -5.39 2.79
C ASP A 106 -6.52 -5.58 2.52
N LEU A 107 -6.03 -6.81 2.69
CA LEU A 107 -4.66 -7.18 2.35
C LEU A 107 -4.61 -7.76 0.94
N ILE A 108 -3.51 -7.48 0.24
CA ILE A 108 -3.17 -8.07 -1.06
C ILE A 108 -1.93 -8.95 -0.90
N PHE A 109 -2.01 -10.17 -1.43
CA PHE A 109 -1.00 -11.21 -1.26
C PHE A 109 -0.41 -11.59 -2.63
N PHE A 110 0.88 -11.89 -2.63
CA PHE A 110 1.63 -12.26 -3.81
C PHE A 110 2.48 -13.51 -3.59
N THR A 111 2.87 -14.14 -4.70
CA THR A 111 3.67 -15.37 -4.75
C THR A 111 4.91 -15.17 -5.61
N ASN A 112 5.93 -16.01 -5.45
CA ASN A 112 7.15 -16.03 -6.27
C ASN A 112 7.94 -14.69 -6.32
N THR A 113 7.79 -13.81 -5.34
CA THR A 113 8.55 -12.54 -5.27
C THR A 113 9.98 -12.75 -4.75
N TYR A 114 10.20 -13.81 -3.97
CA TYR A 114 11.51 -14.36 -3.61
C TYR A 114 11.36 -15.85 -3.28
N ASN A 115 12.47 -16.56 -3.16
CA ASN A 115 12.47 -18.00 -2.88
C ASN A 115 12.50 -18.28 -1.37
N CYS A 116 11.41 -18.80 -0.81
CA CYS A 116 11.34 -19.14 0.62
C CYS A 116 10.53 -20.39 1.00
N GLY A 117 10.20 -21.27 0.06
CA GLY A 117 9.44 -22.49 0.34
C GLY A 117 7.94 -22.29 0.66
N ASP A 118 7.55 -21.08 1.08
CA ASP A 118 6.15 -20.67 1.21
C ASP A 118 5.52 -20.30 -0.14
N THR A 119 4.21 -20.55 -0.28
CA THR A 119 3.44 -20.16 -1.47
C THR A 119 3.26 -18.64 -1.53
N ILE A 120 2.87 -18.03 -0.41
CA ILE A 120 2.70 -16.58 -0.29
C ILE A 120 4.01 -15.99 0.19
N THR A 121 4.63 -15.19 -0.67
CA THR A 121 5.96 -14.63 -0.47
C THR A 121 5.89 -13.13 -0.21
N HIS A 122 4.77 -12.44 -0.45
CA HIS A 122 4.69 -11.00 -0.13
C HIS A 122 3.27 -10.57 0.24
N VAL A 123 3.17 -9.48 0.98
CA VAL A 123 1.91 -8.90 1.44
C VAL A 123 1.98 -7.37 1.47
N GLY A 124 0.87 -6.73 1.10
CA GLY A 124 0.68 -5.28 1.22
C GLY A 124 -0.73 -4.94 1.69
N ILE A 125 -0.93 -3.68 2.09
CA ILE A 125 -2.22 -3.13 2.51
C ILE A 125 -2.87 -2.46 1.30
N TYR A 126 -3.97 -3.00 0.80
CA TYR A 126 -4.68 -2.44 -0.34
C TYR A 126 -5.32 -1.09 0.04
N CYS A 127 -5.03 -0.06 -0.74
CA CYS A 127 -5.50 1.30 -0.52
C CYS A 127 -6.61 1.72 -1.50
N GLY A 128 -7.11 0.77 -2.30
CA GLY A 128 -8.04 1.05 -3.40
C GLY A 128 -7.34 1.50 -4.67
N ASN A 129 -8.10 1.57 -5.78
CA ASN A 129 -7.64 2.11 -7.06
C ASN A 129 -6.34 1.49 -7.62
N GLY A 130 -6.08 0.22 -7.32
CA GLY A 130 -4.84 -0.43 -7.76
C GLY A 130 -3.58 0.03 -7.03
N ILE A 131 -3.73 0.65 -5.86
CA ILE A 131 -2.61 1.09 -5.01
C ILE A 131 -2.56 0.24 -3.76
N MET A 132 -1.35 -0.11 -3.34
CA MET A 132 -1.08 -0.71 -2.04
C MET A 132 -0.01 0.08 -1.29
N LEU A 133 -0.04 -0.03 0.03
CA LEU A 133 1.02 0.42 0.92
C LEU A 133 1.76 -0.82 1.44
N GLU A 134 3.06 -0.85 1.27
CA GLU A 134 3.89 -2.02 1.55
C GLU A 134 5.25 -1.64 2.11
N GLU A 135 5.94 -2.64 2.68
CA GLU A 135 7.38 -2.64 2.91
C GLU A 135 7.99 -3.62 1.90
N GLY A 136 8.52 -3.08 0.80
CA GLY A 136 8.94 -3.86 -0.37
C GLY A 136 9.99 -3.14 -1.20
N GLY A 137 10.81 -3.91 -1.91
CA GLY A 137 11.96 -3.36 -2.63
C GLY A 137 13.06 -2.92 -1.66
N SER A 138 13.17 -1.62 -1.39
CA SER A 138 14.20 -1.06 -0.52
C SER A 138 13.69 -0.34 0.73
N HIS A 139 12.40 0.00 0.78
CA HIS A 139 11.79 0.68 1.92
C HIS A 139 10.25 0.64 1.87
N ALA A 140 9.59 1.01 2.97
CA ALA A 140 8.15 1.25 3.02
C ALA A 140 7.72 2.33 2.02
N GLN A 141 6.71 2.04 1.21
CA GLN A 141 6.25 2.90 0.13
C GLN A 141 4.85 2.53 -0.39
N TYR A 142 4.27 3.44 -1.16
CA TYR A 142 3.15 3.13 -2.03
C TYR A 142 3.62 2.45 -3.31
N ALA A 143 2.87 1.45 -3.76
CA ALA A 143 3.14 0.73 -4.99
C ALA A 143 1.86 0.55 -5.83
N ASN A 144 2.01 0.58 -7.14
CA ASN A 144 0.93 0.31 -8.09
C ASN A 144 0.80 -1.19 -8.32
N CYS A 145 -0.21 -1.84 -7.72
CA CYS A 145 -0.42 -3.28 -7.84
C CYS A 145 -0.92 -3.70 -9.24
N ASN A 146 -1.25 -2.75 -10.12
CA ASN A 146 -1.57 -3.02 -11.52
C ASN A 146 -0.34 -3.05 -12.45
N SER A 147 0.87 -2.84 -11.92
CA SER A 147 2.11 -3.01 -12.69
C SER A 147 2.22 -4.46 -13.21
N SER A 148 2.93 -4.64 -14.33
CA SER A 148 3.10 -5.97 -14.92
C SER A 148 3.70 -6.97 -13.92
N TYR A 149 4.68 -6.53 -13.12
CA TYR A 149 5.28 -7.34 -12.06
C TYR A 149 4.23 -7.78 -11.04
N TRP A 150 3.48 -6.85 -10.44
CA TRP A 150 2.53 -7.21 -9.39
C TRP A 150 1.37 -8.06 -9.91
N LYS A 151 0.96 -7.86 -11.17
CA LYS A 151 -0.04 -8.72 -11.83
C LYS A 151 0.45 -10.17 -12.02
N THR A 152 1.71 -10.38 -12.42
CA THR A 152 2.24 -11.74 -12.60
C THR A 152 2.46 -12.47 -11.27
N HIS A 153 2.65 -11.72 -10.18
CA HIS A 153 2.86 -12.26 -8.85
C HIS A 153 1.58 -12.31 -8.00
N PHE A 154 0.44 -11.80 -8.50
CA PHE A 154 -0.80 -11.75 -7.73
C PHE A 154 -1.25 -13.14 -7.29
N TYR A 155 -1.56 -13.28 -6.00
CA TYR A 155 -2.09 -14.51 -5.43
C TYR A 155 -3.56 -14.35 -5.02
N ALA A 156 -3.85 -13.45 -4.08
CA ALA A 156 -5.20 -13.25 -3.55
C ALA A 156 -5.38 -11.90 -2.86
N TYR A 157 -6.63 -11.50 -2.66
CA TYR A 157 -7.00 -10.52 -1.65
C TYR A 157 -7.51 -11.24 -0.39
N GLY A 158 -7.31 -10.65 0.78
CA GLY A 158 -7.84 -11.16 2.04
C GLY A 158 -8.33 -10.05 2.96
N ARG A 159 -9.50 -10.24 3.54
CA ARG A 159 -10.09 -9.33 4.54
C ARG A 159 -9.70 -9.79 5.95
N VAL A 160 -9.17 -8.88 6.76
CA VAL A 160 -8.79 -9.19 8.15
C VAL A 160 -10.04 -9.41 9.01
N LYS A 161 -10.01 -10.47 9.84
CA LYS A 161 -11.11 -10.88 10.74
C LYS A 161 -11.34 -9.91 11.91
#